data_AF-A0A4S3TG90-F1
#
_entry.id   AF-A0A4S3TG90-F1
#
_cell.length_a   1.000
_cell.length_b   1.000
_cell.length_c   1.000
_cell.angle_alpha   90.00
_cell.angle_beta   90.00
_cell.angle_gamma   90.00
#
_symmetry.space_group_name_H-M   'P 1'
#
loop_
_entity.id
_entity.type
_entity.pdbx_description
1 polymer ?
#
loop_
_entity_poly.entity_id
_entity_poly.type
_entity_poly.pdbx_seq_one_letter_code
_entity_poly.pdbx_strand_id
1 'polypeptide(L)' 'MNVPTDRLLIMLIVATGFAVVVGGWAGGLVHTEATGWEEIGLRVGIAALLFVVLLGVWQVFKGVDEERS' A
#
# COMPACT_ATOMS: atom_id res chain seq x y z
N MET A 1 -12.37 -15.32 -19.70
CA MET A 1 -12.13 -14.24 -18.71
C MET A 1 -12.71 -14.68 -17.38
N ASN A 2 -11.91 -15.38 -16.56
CA ASN A 2 -12.15 -15.59 -15.14
C ASN A 2 -10.81 -15.27 -14.47
N VAL A 3 -10.50 -13.97 -14.33
CA VAL A 3 -9.46 -13.60 -13.34
C VAL A 3 -10.04 -14.08 -12.01
N PRO A 4 -9.34 -14.93 -11.24
CA PRO A 4 -9.92 -15.51 -10.04
C PRO A 4 -10.28 -14.36 -9.09
N THR A 5 -11.57 -14.08 -8.96
CA THR A 5 -12.12 -12.98 -8.13
C THR A 5 -11.55 -13.01 -6.71
N ASP A 6 -11.25 -14.21 -6.21
CA ASP A 6 -10.61 -14.47 -4.92
C ASP A 6 -9.24 -13.80 -4.79
N ARG A 7 -8.44 -13.75 -5.86
CA ARG A 7 -7.10 -13.17 -5.85
C ARG A 7 -7.14 -11.65 -5.75
N LEU A 8 -8.06 -11.02 -6.48
CA LEU A 8 -8.31 -9.58 -6.37
C LEU A 8 -8.84 -9.21 -4.99
N LEU A 9 -9.74 -10.02 -4.43
CA LEU A 9 -10.26 -9.84 -3.07
C LEU A 9 -9.18 -9.95 -2.01
N ILE A 10 -8.35 -10.99 -2.05
CA ILE A 10 -7.23 -11.19 -1.11
C ILE A 10 -6.27 -10.01 -1.19
N MET A 11 -5.90 -9.58 -2.40
CA MET A 11 -5.03 -8.43 -2.55
C MET A 11 -5.67 -7.16 -1.99
N LEU A 12 -6.96 -6.92 -2.27
CA LEU A 12 -7.68 -5.77 -1.76
C LEU A 12 -7.65 -5.75 -0.22
N ILE A 13 -7.89 -6.89 0.43
CA ILE A 13 -7.86 -7.03 1.88
C ILE A 13 -6.46 -6.75 2.43
N VAL A 14 -5.42 -7.37 1.86
CA VAL A 14 -4.03 -7.17 2.30
C VAL A 14 -3.60 -5.72 2.09
N ALA A 15 -3.87 -5.15 0.92
CA ALA A 15 -3.55 -3.77 0.59
C ALA A 15 -4.24 -2.78 1.54
N THR A 16 -5.54 -2.99 1.82
CA THR A 16 -6.32 -2.13 2.71
C THR A 16 -5.82 -2.26 4.15
N GLY A 17 -5.58 -3.48 4.63
CA GLY A 17 -5.04 -3.72 5.97
C GLY A 17 -3.67 -3.07 6.15
N PHE A 18 -2.77 -3.24 5.17
CA PHE A 18 -1.45 -2.62 5.20
C PHE A 18 -1.54 -1.09 5.14
N ALA A 19 -2.39 -0.54 4.27
CA ALA A 19 -2.62 0.90 4.16
C ALA A 19 -3.13 1.52 5.47
N VAL A 20 -4.06 0.85 6.15
CA VAL A 20 -4.60 1.33 7.43
C VAL A 20 -3.55 1.28 8.53
N VAL A 21 -2.83 0.15 8.67
CA VAL A 21 -1.83 -0.01 9.73
C VAL A 21 -0.64 0.92 9.50
N VAL A 22 -0.04 0.88 8.32
CA VAL A 22 1.18 1.63 8.00
C VAL A 22 0.86 3.10 7.76
N GLY A 23 -0.21 3.40 7.03
CA GLY A 23 -0.64 4.78 6.78
C GLY A 23 -1.15 5.46 8.05
N GLY A 24 -1.90 4.75 8.90
CA GLY A 24 -2.35 5.27 10.19
C GLY A 24 -1.20 5.52 11.16
N TRP A 25 -0.25 4.59 11.26
CA TRP A 25 0.96 4.74 12.08
C TRP A 25 1.84 5.89 11.59
N ALA A 26 2.18 5.90 10.29
CA ALA A 26 3.06 6.91 9.70
C ALA A 26 2.41 8.30 9.69
N GLY A 27 1.09 8.39 9.47
CA GLY A 27 0.33 9.64 9.56
C GLY A 27 0.32 10.22 10.99
N GLY A 28 0.22 9.36 12.00
CA GLY A 28 0.31 9.76 13.41
C GLY A 28 1.70 10.29 13.80
N LEU A 29 2.76 9.68 13.28
CA LEU A 29 4.13 10.16 13.49
C LEU A 29 4.37 11.52 12.82
N VAL A 30 3.95 11.70 11.58
CA VAL A 30 4.12 12.98 10.89
C VAL A 30 3.37 14.12 11.59
N HIS A 31 2.17 13.84 12.12
CA HIS A 31 1.41 14.84 12.87
C HIS A 31 2.04 15.20 14.22
N THR A 32 2.83 14.30 14.82
CA THR A 32 3.51 14.56 16.10
C THR A 32 4.85 15.26 15.95
N GLU A 33 5.54 15.09 14.81
CA GLU A 33 6.90 15.60 14.60
C GLU A 33 7.01 16.83 13.69
N ALA A 34 6.05 17.07 12.78
CA ALA A 34 6.14 18.15 11.80
C ALA A 34 4.89 19.04 11.81
N THR A 35 5.09 20.36 11.63
CA THR A 35 3.99 21.34 11.52
C THR A 35 4.15 22.20 10.28
N GLY A 36 3.06 22.49 9.57
CA GLY A 36 3.05 23.41 8.43
C GLY A 36 3.32 22.74 7.08
N TRP A 37 4.10 23.36 6.20
CA TRP A 37 4.33 22.85 4.83
C TRP A 37 5.14 21.54 4.79
N GLU A 38 5.98 21.29 5.79
CA GLU A 38 6.74 20.04 5.93
C GLU A 38 5.82 18.84 6.20
N GLU A 39 4.76 19.04 6.99
CA GLU A 39 3.75 18.00 7.29
C GLU A 39 3.07 17.50 6.01
N ILE A 40 2.74 18.42 5.10
CA ILE A 40 2.11 18.10 3.81
C ILE A 40 3.09 17.32 2.93
N GLY A 41 4.33 17.79 2.82
CA GLY A 41 5.37 17.11 2.04
C GLY A 41 5.62 15.68 2.52
N LEU A 42 5.71 15.49 3.85
CA LEU A 42 5.91 14.18 4.47
C LEU A 42 4.72 13.24 4.23
N ARG A 43 3.48 13.73 4.37
CA ARG A 43 2.27 12.94 4.08
C ARG A 43 2.21 12.49 2.63
N VAL A 44 2.50 13.39 1.70
CA VAL A 44 2.53 13.07 0.27
C VAL A 44 3.64 12.06 -0.03
N GLY A 45 4.82 12.25 0.56
CA GLY A 45 5.95 11.32 0.42
C GLY A 45 5.63 9.91 0.93
N ILE A 46 5.00 9.80 2.11
CA ILE A 46 4.56 8.52 2.67
C ILE A 46 3.49 7.87 1.79
N ALA A 47 2.52 8.64 1.30
CA ALA A 47 1.50 8.12 0.40
C ALA A 47 2.10 7.57 -0.90
N ALA A 48 3.07 8.30 -1.48
CA ALA A 48 3.79 7.86 -2.68
C ALA A 48 4.62 6.59 -2.41
N LEU A 49 5.33 6.53 -1.27
CA LEU A 49 6.09 5.35 -0.88
C LEU A 49 5.17 4.13 -0.71
N LEU A 50 4.04 4.31 -0.02
CA LEU A 50 3.05 3.26 0.20
C LEU A 50 2.48 2.75 -1.13
N PHE A 51 2.23 3.66 -2.08
CA PHE A 51 1.81 3.28 -3.43
C PHE A 51 2.86 2.43 -4.16
N VAL A 52 4.15 2.79 -4.07
CA VAL A 52 5.24 1.99 -4.64
C VAL A 52 5.31 0.59 -4.02
N VAL A 53 5.14 0.47 -2.71
CA VAL A 53 5.10 -0.83 -2.02
C VAL A 53 3.92 -1.68 -2.52
N LEU A 54 2.73 -1.09 -2.64
CA LEU A 54 1.55 -1.80 -3.17
C LEU A 54 1.77 -2.30 -4.60
N LEU A 55 2.40 -1.48 -5.45
CA LEU A 55 2.78 -1.90 -6.81
C LEU A 55 3.78 -3.06 -6.79
N GLY A 56 4.78 -3.02 -5.90
CA GLY A 56 5.74 -4.10 -5.73
C GLY A 56 5.07 -5.42 -5.31
N VAL A 57 4.18 -5.36 -4.32
CA VAL A 57 3.39 -6.51 -3.86
C VAL A 57 2.53 -7.07 -4.99
N TRP A 58 1.92 -6.22 -5.81
CA TRP A 58 1.15 -6.65 -6.99
C TRP A 58 2.02 -7.41 -7.99
N GLN A 59 3.23 -6.93 -8.29
CA GLN A 59 4.14 -7.61 -9.21
C GLN A 59 4.54 -8.99 -8.68
N VAL A 60 4.86 -9.10 -7.39
CA VAL A 60 5.19 -10.39 -6.76
C VAL A 60 4.00 -11.35 -6.85
N PHE A 61 2.79 -10.89 -6.50
CA PHE A 61 1.59 -11.72 -6.62
C PHE A 61 1.30 -12.13 -8.07
N LYS A 62 1.64 -11.29 -9.06
CA LYS A 62 1.49 -11.61 -10.48
C LYS A 62 2.44 -12.72 -10.92
N GLY A 63 3.71 -12.66 -10.52
CA GLY A 63 4.69 -13.69 -10.83
C GLY A 63 4.32 -15.06 -10.26
N VAL A 64 3.87 -15.12 -9.00
CA VAL A 64 3.47 -16.38 -8.34
C VAL A 64 2.30 -17.08 -9.05
N ASP A 65 1.40 -16.32 -9.67
CA ASP A 65 0.24 -16.88 -10.39
C ASP A 65 0.61 -17.35 -11.80
N GLU A 66 1.55 -16.66 -12.47
CA GLU A 66 2.10 -17.09 -13.78
C GLU A 66 2.92 -18.39 -13.65
N GLU A 67 3.64 -18.60 -12.55
CA GLU A 67 4.44 -19.80 -12.30
C GLU A 67 3.60 -21.06 -11.99
N ARG A 68 2.32 -20.89 -11.67
CA ARG A 68 1.41 -21.97 -11.22
C ARG A 68 0.47 -22.48 -12.32
N SER A 69 0.50 -21.87 -13.51
CA SER A 69 -0.26 -22.25 -14.71
C SER A 69 0.54 -23.14 -15.66
#